data_AF-A0A2S0JP90-F1
#
_entry.id   AF-A0A2S0JP90-F1
#
_cell.length_a   1.000
_cell.length_b   1.000
_cell.length_c   1.000
_cell.angle_alpha   90.00
_cell.angle_beta   90.00
_cell.angle_gamma   90.00
#
_symmetry.space_group_name_H-M   'P 1'
#
loop_
_entity.id
_entity.type
_entity.pdbx_description
1 polymer ?
#
loop_
_entity_poly.entity_id
_entity_poly.type
_entity_poly.pdbx_seq_one_letter_code
_entity_poly.pdbx_strand_id
1 'polypeptide(L)' 'MRRRNGIPIDIPSARKSVPKVKAQKPNEYNQYNVYVTMFKHENGQNVWTIVPMAHPDFKQLKKAGYRITEKWDKREVSA' A
#
# COMPACT_ATOMS: atom_id res chain seq x y z
N MET A 1 36.81 15.57 -16.51
CA MET A 1 36.83 15.11 -15.10
C MET A 1 38.10 15.64 -14.43
N ARG A 2 37.98 16.49 -13.39
CA ARG A 2 39.16 16.94 -12.63
C ARG A 2 39.53 15.86 -11.60
N ARG A 3 40.77 15.38 -11.66
CA ARG A 3 41.37 14.44 -10.70
C ARG A 3 42.41 15.21 -9.89
N ARG A 4 42.48 14.99 -8.57
CA ARG A 4 43.63 15.38 -7.74
C ARG A 4 44.22 14.09 -7.19
N ASN A 5 45.46 13.79 -7.56
CA ASN A 5 46.21 12.60 -7.11
C ASN A 5 45.47 11.26 -7.32
N GLY A 6 44.77 11.10 -8.45
CA GLY A 6 44.08 9.84 -8.78
C GLY A 6 42.78 9.56 -8.01
N ILE A 7 42.45 10.35 -6.99
CA ILE A 7 41.20 10.21 -6.23
C ILE A 7 40.08 10.96 -6.96
N PRO A 8 38.95 10.30 -7.28
CA PRO A 8 37.79 10.99 -7.82
C PRO A 8 37.28 12.01 -6.79
N ILE A 9 37.30 13.30 -7.14
CA ILE A 9 36.65 14.32 -6.33
C ILE A 9 35.15 14.14 -6.54
N ASP A 10 34.40 13.93 -5.46
CA ASP A 10 32.94 13.95 -5.51
C ASP A 10 32.51 15.38 -5.86
N ILE A 11 31.94 15.54 -7.06
CA ILE A 11 31.46 16.81 -7.58
C ILE A 11 29.94 16.75 -7.51
N PRO A 12 29.29 17.46 -6.56
CA PRO A 12 27.83 17.41 -6.40
C PRO A 12 27.07 17.76 -7.69
N SER A 13 27.62 18.66 -8.51
CA SER A 13 27.03 19.09 -9.79
C SER A 13 27.17 18.08 -10.93
N ALA A 14 28.03 17.06 -10.80
CA ALA A 14 28.20 15.99 -11.79
C ALA A 14 27.34 14.76 -11.46
N ARG A 15 26.62 14.76 -10.34
CA ARG A 15 25.71 13.68 -9.96
C ARG A 15 24.53 13.68 -10.95
N LYS A 16 24.26 12.52 -11.56
CA LYS A 16 23.06 12.33 -12.38
C LYS A 16 21.83 12.57 -11.49
N SER A 17 20.85 13.33 -11.97
CA SER A 17 19.62 13.56 -11.22
C SER A 17 18.94 12.22 -10.93
N VAL A 18 18.72 11.90 -9.66
CA VAL A 18 17.93 10.71 -9.29
C VAL A 18 16.55 10.87 -9.96
N PRO A 19 16.10 9.91 -10.78
CA PRO A 19 14.78 9.99 -11.36
C PRO A 19 13.77 10.00 -10.22
N LYS A 20 12.96 11.07 -10.13
CA LYS A 20 11.82 11.10 -9.22
C LYS A 20 10.85 10.01 -9.68
N VAL A 21 10.97 8.83 -9.08
CA VAL A 21 9.97 7.77 -9.26
C VAL A 21 8.69 8.33 -8.66
N LYS A 22 7.78 8.77 -9.54
CA LYS A 22 6.40 9.04 -9.14
C LYS A 22 5.81 7.68 -8.81
N ALA A 23 5.89 7.28 -7.55
CA ALA A 23 5.09 6.17 -7.07
C ALA A 23 3.63 6.57 -7.33
N GLN A 24 3.07 6.03 -8.42
CA GLN A 24 1.64 6.14 -8.70
C GLN A 24 0.98 5.42 -7.53
N LYS A 25 0.55 6.18 -6.52
CA LYS A 25 -0.15 5.60 -5.38
C LYS A 25 -1.35 4.86 -5.99
N PRO A 26 -1.54 3.55 -5.76
CA PRO A 26 -2.77 2.88 -6.15
C PRO A 26 -3.91 3.59 -5.40
N ASN A 27 -4.62 4.47 -6.10
CA ASN A 27 -5.54 5.44 -5.49
C ASN A 27 -6.90 4.82 -5.17
N GLU A 28 -7.16 3.62 -5.70
CA GLU A 28 -8.49 3.01 -5.70
C GLU A 28 -8.96 2.61 -4.29
N TYR A 29 -8.04 2.22 -3.43
CA TYR A 29 -8.36 1.82 -2.05
C TYR A 29 -8.19 2.94 -1.04
N ASN A 30 -7.42 4.00 -1.36
CA ASN A 30 -7.05 5.04 -0.41
C ASN A 30 -8.16 6.10 -0.20
N GLN A 31 -9.18 6.10 -1.06
CA GLN A 31 -10.40 6.90 -0.94
C GLN A 31 -11.34 6.45 0.18
N TYR A 32 -11.13 5.25 0.73
CA TYR A 32 -11.98 4.72 1.79
C TYR A 32 -11.37 4.95 3.16
N ASN A 33 -12.23 5.30 4.11
CA ASN A 33 -11.84 5.55 5.50
C ASN A 33 -12.14 4.36 6.42
N VAL A 34 -12.88 3.36 5.94
CA VAL A 34 -13.34 2.24 6.76
C VAL A 34 -12.97 0.93 6.10
N TYR A 35 -12.21 0.11 6.82
CA TYR A 35 -11.78 -1.22 6.38
C TYR A 35 -12.34 -2.29 7.30
N VAL A 36 -12.48 -3.50 6.78
CA VAL A 36 -13.03 -4.63 7.51
C VAL A 36 -12.13 -5.83 7.25
N THR A 37 -11.68 -6.48 8.32
CA THR A 37 -11.04 -7.78 8.26
C THR A 37 -12.13 -8.84 8.20
N MET A 38 -12.04 -9.70 7.18
CA MET A 38 -12.95 -10.81 6.98
C MET A 38 -12.19 -12.12 6.88
N PHE A 39 -12.85 -13.23 7.25
CA PHE A 39 -12.30 -14.57 7.06
C PHE A 39 -13.33 -15.55 6.51
N LYS A 40 -12.85 -16.56 5.81
CA LYS A 40 -13.64 -17.74 5.42
C LYS A 40 -12.83 -18.99 5.70
N HIS A 41 -13.50 -20.04 6.17
CA HIS A 41 -12.89 -21.35 6.29
C HIS A 41 -13.03 -22.10 4.96
N GLU A 42 -11.91 -22.41 4.30
CA GLU A 42 -11.86 -23.21 3.08
C GLU A 42 -10.75 -24.27 3.21
N ASN A 43 -11.06 -25.51 2.85
CA ASN A 43 -10.12 -26.63 2.81
C ASN A 43 -9.30 -26.81 4.11
N GLY A 44 -9.93 -26.64 5.27
CA GLY A 44 -9.28 -26.80 6.58
C GLY A 44 -8.43 -25.60 7.01
N GLN A 45 -8.41 -24.50 6.25
CA GLN A 45 -7.64 -23.30 6.54
C GLN A 45 -8.54 -22.06 6.61
N ASN A 46 -8.11 -21.07 7.39
CA ASN A 46 -8.78 -19.77 7.45
C ASN A 46 -8.11 -18.82 6.45
N VAL A 47 -8.86 -18.42 5.42
CA VAL A 47 -8.45 -17.40 4.46
C VAL A 47 -8.86 -16.04 5.00
N TRP A 48 -7.90 -15.16 5.20
CA TRP A 48 -8.10 -13.81 5.73
C TRP A 48 -7.95 -12.76 4.64
N THR A 49 -8.81 -11.74 4.67
CA THR A 49 -8.76 -10.62 3.74
C THR A 49 -9.18 -9.32 4.40
N ILE A 50 -8.64 -8.20 3.93
CA ILE A 50 -8.98 -6.85 4.39
C ILE A 50 -9.53 -6.09 3.20
N VAL A 51 -10.76 -5.60 3.32
CA VAL A 51 -11.41 -4.83 2.26
C VAL A 51 -12.08 -3.58 2.81
N PRO A 52 -12.17 -2.49 2.02
CA PRO A 52 -12.96 -1.35 2.43
C PRO A 52 -14.45 -1.71 2.53
N MET A 53 -15.12 -1.25 3.57
CA MET A 53 -16.54 -1.57 3.81
C MET A 53 -17.45 -1.09 2.67
N ALA A 54 -17.09 0.03 2.04
CA ALA A 54 -17.85 0.63 0.94
C ALA A 54 -17.46 0.08 -0.45
N HIS A 55 -16.43 -0.76 -0.55
CA HIS A 55 -15.99 -1.32 -1.83
C HIS A 55 -16.96 -2.42 -2.32
N PRO A 56 -17.21 -2.55 -3.64
CA PRO A 56 -18.04 -3.64 -4.18
C PRO A 56 -17.60 -5.04 -3.72
N ASP A 57 -16.30 -5.25 -3.53
CA ASP A 57 -15.73 -6.53 -3.09
C ASP A 57 -16.23 -6.94 -1.71
N PHE A 58 -16.54 -6.00 -0.82
CA PHE A 58 -17.13 -6.34 0.48
C PHE A 58 -18.45 -7.10 0.30
N LYS A 59 -19.30 -6.67 -0.63
CA LYS A 59 -20.56 -7.36 -0.95
C LYS A 59 -20.30 -8.72 -1.60
N GLN A 60 -19.29 -8.82 -2.46
CA GLN A 60 -18.93 -10.09 -3.10
C GLN A 60 -18.41 -11.11 -2.08
N LEU A 61 -17.50 -10.70 -1.19
CA LEU A 61 -16.95 -11.53 -0.13
C LEU A 61 -18.02 -11.97 0.87
N LYS A 62 -18.96 -11.08 1.22
CA LYS A 62 -20.13 -11.44 2.02
C LYS A 62 -20.97 -12.53 1.36
N LYS A 63 -21.25 -12.42 0.05
CA LYS A 63 -21.96 -13.46 -0.71
C LYS A 63 -21.17 -14.76 -0.80
N ALA A 64 -19.84 -14.68 -0.87
CA ALA A 64 -18.95 -15.84 -0.90
C ALA A 64 -18.81 -16.55 0.47
N GLY A 65 -19.44 -16.04 1.53
CA GLY A 65 -19.47 -16.67 2.85
C GLY A 65 -18.39 -16.18 3.83
N TYR A 66 -17.70 -15.07 3.52
CA TYR A 66 -16.74 -14.47 4.43
C TYR A 66 -17.46 -13.81 5.62
N ARG A 67 -16.94 -14.04 6.82
CA ARG A 67 -17.41 -13.46 8.08
C ARG A 67 -16.54 -12.28 8.48
N ILE A 68 -17.14 -11.26 9.11
CA ILE A 68 -16.41 -10.09 9.61
C ILE A 68 -15.83 -10.44 10.97
N THR A 69 -14.56 -10.11 11.16
CA THR A 69 -13.88 -10.23 12.47
C THR A 69 -13.72 -8.88 13.13
N GLU A 70 -13.25 -7.89 12.38
CA GLU A 70 -12.86 -6.59 12.93
C GLU A 70 -13.10 -5.48 11.93
N LYS A 71 -13.46 -4.28 12.43
CA LYS A 71 -13.68 -3.07 11.65
C LYS A 71 -12.65 -2.04 12.09
N TRP A 72 -12.02 -1.40 11.10
CA TRP A 72 -10.96 -0.42 11.28
C TRP A 72 -11.38 0.90 10.65
N ASP A 73 -11.14 1.99 11.37
CA ASP A 73 -11.19 3.32 10.82
C ASP A 73 -9.77 3.78 10.50
N LYS A 74 -9.59 4.37 9.31
CA LYS A 74 -8.32 4.91 8.85
C LYS A 74 -7.93 6.06 9.76
N ARG A 75 -6.76 5.96 10.37
CA ARG A 75 -6.21 7.01 11.21
C ARG A 75 -5.95 8.26 10.38
N GLU A 76 -6.55 9.38 10.77
CA GLU A 76 -6.13 10.68 10.25
C GLU A 76 -4.71 10.96 10.73
N VAL A 77 -3.79 11.11 9.77
CA VAL A 77 -2.44 11.59 10.03
C VAL A 77 -2.45 13.07 9.68
N SER A 78 -2.70 13.92 10.67
CA SER A 78 -2.51 15.36 10.53
C SER A 78 -1.04 15.60 10.17
N ALA A 79 -0.80 16.13 8.97
CA ALA A 79 0.53 16.46 8.45
C ALA A 79 1.02 17.80 9.00
#